data_AF-A0A6I2WZ34-F1
#
_entry.id   AF-A0A6I2WZ34-F1
#
_cell.length_a   1.000
_cell.length_b   1.000
_cell.length_c   1.000
_cell.angle_alpha   90.00
_cell.angle_beta   90.00
_cell.angle_gamma   90.00
#
_symmetry.space_group_name_H-M   'P 1'
#
loop_
_entity.id
_entity.type
_entity.pdbx_description
1 polymer ?
#
loop_
_entity_poly.entity_id
_entity_poly.type
_entity_poly.pdbx_seq_one_letter_code
_entity_poly.pdbx_strand_id
1 'polypeptide(L)'
;MSTPLTHTVRINPDTNSPSGSGPTGRSSVAVAARVAQRRNGGPVNRHAVEGSTSQPPRIAIKPVLLRHVIGEQLRRKRQEQHRTLREVSRSAQVSLGYLSEVERGQKEASSELLASICNALGASLSDLLIDVSAEVARRESKFETLVPLN
;
A
#
# COMPACT_ATOMS: atom_id res chain seq x y z
N MET A 1 58.31 -18.00 -8.27
CA MET A 1 58.32 -17.79 -9.74
C MET A 1 57.08 -18.48 -10.31
N SER A 2 56.64 -18.07 -11.51
CA SER A 2 55.42 -18.56 -12.21
C SER A 2 54.06 -18.08 -11.66
N THR A 3 53.65 -16.88 -12.09
CA THR A 3 52.28 -16.67 -12.62
C THR A 3 52.23 -17.28 -14.04
N PRO A 4 51.06 -17.67 -14.59
CA PRO A 4 50.18 -16.73 -15.31
C PRO A 4 48.68 -17.14 -15.19
N LEU A 5 47.67 -16.74 -16.00
CA LEU A 5 47.50 -15.77 -17.10
C LEU A 5 46.23 -14.94 -16.82
N THR A 6 46.12 -13.73 -17.38
CA THR A 6 44.86 -12.95 -17.44
C THR A 6 44.08 -13.32 -18.70
N HIS A 7 42.79 -13.66 -18.59
CA HIS A 7 41.90 -13.76 -19.76
C HIS A 7 41.01 -12.52 -19.86
N THR A 8 41.35 -11.62 -20.79
CA THR A 8 40.59 -10.41 -21.10
C THR A 8 39.67 -10.68 -22.28
N VAL A 9 38.37 -10.50 -22.10
CA VAL A 9 37.41 -10.39 -23.21
C VAL A 9 36.89 -8.95 -23.28
N ARG A 10 37.09 -8.32 -24.45
CA ARG A 10 36.43 -7.10 -24.96
C ARG A 10 35.93 -7.48 -26.36
N ILE A 11 34.75 -7.11 -26.86
CA ILE A 11 34.34 -5.79 -27.40
C ILE A 11 32.86 -5.99 -27.84
N ASN A 12 31.88 -5.26 -27.28
CA ASN A 12 31.13 -4.12 -27.87
C ASN A 12 29.91 -4.55 -28.77
N PRO A 13 29.14 -3.66 -29.45
CA PRO A 13 27.83 -3.29 -28.90
C PRO A 13 26.71 -3.11 -29.95
N ASP A 14 25.88 -4.12 -30.20
CA ASP A 14 24.81 -3.96 -31.20
C ASP A 14 23.57 -3.24 -30.64
N THR A 15 23.35 -2.05 -31.19
CA THR A 15 22.19 -1.19 -31.02
C THR A 15 20.92 -1.84 -31.56
N ASN A 16 19.83 -1.83 -30.82
CA ASN A 16 18.50 -1.91 -31.44
C ASN A 16 17.47 -1.05 -30.70
N SER A 17 17.21 0.12 -31.27
CA SER A 17 16.10 1.01 -30.88
C SER A 17 14.97 0.87 -31.90
N PRO A 18 13.74 0.48 -31.50
CA PRO A 18 12.56 0.71 -32.32
C PRO A 18 11.85 1.99 -31.86
N SER A 19 12.06 3.07 -32.60
CA SER A 19 11.15 4.23 -32.59
C SER A 19 9.81 3.82 -33.21
N GLY A 20 8.71 3.94 -32.47
CA GLY A 20 7.36 3.64 -32.96
C GLY A 20 6.33 4.61 -32.39
N SER A 21 5.70 5.41 -33.25
CA SER A 21 4.79 6.50 -32.86
C SER A 21 3.34 6.26 -33.29
N GLY A 22 2.43 6.19 -32.30
CA GLY A 22 0.99 6.33 -32.46
C GLY A 22 0.22 5.11 -33.01
N PRO A 23 -1.14 5.19 -33.13
CA PRO A 23 -2.00 6.28 -32.70
C PRO A 23 -3.15 5.85 -31.74
N THR A 24 -3.98 6.83 -31.39
CA THR A 24 -5.24 6.75 -30.64
C THR A 24 -6.23 5.68 -31.12
N GLY A 25 -6.91 5.01 -30.18
CA GLY A 25 -8.10 4.18 -30.44
C GLY A 25 -9.08 4.19 -29.28
N ARG A 26 -10.19 4.94 -29.40
CA ARG A 26 -11.35 4.82 -28.50
C ARG A 26 -12.24 3.68 -28.98
N SER A 27 -12.67 2.81 -28.08
CA SER A 27 -13.83 1.92 -28.28
C SER A 27 -14.57 1.84 -26.93
N SER A 28 -15.82 2.28 -26.75
CA SER A 28 -17.05 2.22 -27.55
C SER A 28 -17.83 0.91 -27.44
N VAL A 29 -18.53 0.74 -26.31
CA VAL A 29 -19.80 0.00 -26.28
C VAL A 29 -20.81 0.78 -25.44
N ALA A 30 -21.74 1.47 -26.11
CA ALA A 30 -22.95 1.99 -25.49
C ALA A 30 -24.12 1.07 -25.90
N VAL A 31 -24.83 0.52 -24.93
CA VAL A 31 -26.04 -0.30 -25.18
C VAL A 31 -27.26 0.61 -25.05
N ALA A 32 -28.03 0.73 -26.14
CA ALA A 32 -29.23 1.57 -26.20
C ALA A 32 -30.50 0.72 -26.29
N ALA A 33 -31.44 0.94 -25.35
CA ALA A 33 -32.86 0.57 -25.41
C ALA A 33 -33.54 1.09 -24.12
N ARG A 34 -34.77 1.63 -24.11
CA ARG A 34 -35.74 1.95 -25.16
C ARG A 34 -36.63 3.10 -24.67
N VAL A 35 -37.19 3.87 -25.61
CA VAL A 35 -38.20 4.91 -25.33
C VAL A 35 -39.56 4.27 -25.03
N ALA A 36 -40.25 4.79 -24.02
CA ALA A 36 -41.68 4.53 -23.80
C ALA A 36 -42.37 5.75 -23.15
N GLN A 37 -42.83 6.72 -23.96
CA GLN A 37 -43.78 7.72 -23.47
C GLN A 37 -45.13 7.07 -23.16
N ARG A 38 -45.67 7.32 -21.96
CA ARG A 38 -47.11 7.39 -21.71
C ARG A 38 -47.45 8.67 -20.98
N ARG A 39 -48.38 9.46 -21.53
CA ARG A 39 -49.02 10.61 -20.87
C ARG A 39 -50.25 10.11 -20.11
N ASN A 40 -50.42 10.50 -18.84
CA ASN A 40 -51.56 11.28 -18.34
C ASN A 40 -51.64 11.28 -16.80
N GLY A 41 -52.09 12.42 -16.24
CA GLY A 41 -52.83 12.48 -14.98
C GLY A 41 -52.00 12.53 -13.68
N GLY A 42 -51.92 13.72 -13.07
CA GLY A 42 -51.97 13.81 -11.61
C GLY A 42 -53.40 14.17 -11.15
N PRO A 43 -53.62 14.56 -9.89
CA PRO A 43 -52.77 14.40 -8.71
C PRO A 43 -53.49 13.62 -7.58
N VAL A 44 -52.76 12.85 -6.78
CA VAL A 44 -53.26 12.45 -5.45
C VAL A 44 -52.12 12.27 -4.46
N ASN A 45 -51.90 13.28 -3.62
CA ASN A 45 -51.15 13.12 -2.38
C ASN A 45 -52.05 12.40 -1.36
N ARG A 46 -51.85 11.10 -1.17
CA ARG A 46 -52.29 10.38 0.02
C ARG A 46 -51.23 9.39 0.47
N HIS A 47 -50.75 9.68 1.67
CA HIS A 47 -49.86 8.87 2.53
C HIS A 47 -48.38 9.27 2.43
N ALA A 48 -48.04 10.27 3.24
CA ALA A 48 -46.70 10.40 3.79
C ALA A 48 -46.41 9.15 4.64
N VAL A 49 -45.77 8.16 4.02
CA VAL A 49 -45.02 7.15 4.77
C VAL A 49 -43.66 7.78 5.00
N GLU A 50 -43.49 8.42 6.16
CA GLU A 50 -42.18 8.85 6.66
C GLU A 50 -41.35 7.63 7.05
N GLY A 51 -40.97 6.86 6.02
CA GLY A 51 -39.86 5.93 6.06
C GLY A 51 -38.56 6.73 6.08
N SER A 52 -38.35 7.50 7.15
CA SER A 52 -37.02 7.95 7.55
C SER A 52 -36.22 6.69 7.85
N THR A 53 -35.59 6.15 6.81
CA THR A 53 -34.47 5.22 6.95
C THR A 53 -33.31 6.02 7.54
N SER A 54 -33.42 6.30 8.84
CA SER A 54 -32.31 6.63 9.73
C SER A 54 -31.41 5.40 9.79
N GLN A 55 -30.68 5.19 8.69
CA GLN A 55 -29.59 4.24 8.63
C GLN A 55 -28.68 4.61 9.80
N PRO A 56 -28.54 3.73 10.80
CA PRO A 56 -27.83 4.07 12.03
C PRO A 56 -26.43 4.54 11.65
N PRO A 57 -25.87 5.54 12.37
CA PRO A 57 -24.60 6.14 12.00
C PRO A 57 -23.58 5.03 11.82
N ARG A 58 -23.19 4.77 10.57
CA ARG A 58 -22.15 3.80 10.25
C ARG A 58 -20.88 4.36 10.83
N ILE A 59 -20.53 3.89 12.03
CA ILE A 59 -19.27 4.22 12.70
C ILE A 59 -18.17 3.90 11.70
N ALA A 60 -17.58 4.95 11.14
CA ALA A 60 -16.54 4.84 10.14
C ALA A 60 -15.23 4.50 10.84
N ILE A 61 -15.14 3.28 11.38
CA ILE A 61 -13.92 2.73 11.97
C ILE A 61 -12.89 2.73 10.85
N LYS A 62 -11.94 3.67 10.92
CA LYS A 62 -10.82 3.74 9.98
C LYS A 62 -9.90 2.57 10.32
N PRO A 63 -9.80 1.52 9.48
CA PRO A 63 -9.13 0.29 9.85
C PRO A 63 -7.64 0.54 10.13
N VAL A 64 -7.09 -0.18 11.10
CA VAL A 64 -5.65 -0.19 11.34
C VAL A 64 -4.97 -0.88 10.17
N LEU A 65 -4.26 -0.10 9.35
CA LEU A 65 -3.53 -0.62 8.19
C LEU A 65 -2.18 -1.16 8.64
N LEU A 66 -1.99 -2.48 8.53
CA LEU A 66 -0.82 -3.20 9.02
C LEU A 66 0.50 -2.63 8.46
N ARG A 67 0.56 -2.28 7.17
CA ARG A 67 1.74 -1.62 6.55
C ARG A 67 2.17 -0.32 7.24
N HIS A 68 1.24 0.47 7.79
CA HIS A 68 1.62 1.68 8.52
C HIS A 68 2.27 1.31 9.85
N VAL A 69 1.73 0.32 10.57
CA VAL A 69 2.28 -0.17 11.84
C VAL A 69 3.66 -0.79 11.65
N ILE A 70 3.80 -1.69 10.67
CA ILE A 70 5.08 -2.32 10.32
C ILE A 70 6.11 -1.26 9.91
N GLY A 71 5.74 -0.34 9.01
CA GLY A 71 6.63 0.74 8.54
C GLY A 71 7.14 1.62 9.69
N GLU A 72 6.26 1.94 10.63
CA GLU A 72 6.59 2.73 11.82
C GLU A 72 7.53 2.00 12.78
N GLN A 73 7.29 0.71 13.09
CA GLN A 73 8.20 -0.06 13.94
C GLN A 73 9.58 -0.28 13.29
N LEU A 74 9.63 -0.53 11.97
CA LEU A 74 10.89 -0.61 11.22
C LEU A 74 11.67 0.72 11.27
N ARG A 75 10.99 1.84 11.02
CA ARG A 75 11.56 3.19 11.12
C ARG A 75 12.07 3.49 12.53
N ARG A 76 11.31 3.12 13.55
CA ARG A 76 11.65 3.29 14.97
C ARG A 76 12.95 2.55 15.29
N LYS A 77 13.02 1.23 15.02
CA LYS A 77 14.23 0.41 15.23
C LYS A 77 15.45 0.97 14.48
N ARG A 78 15.28 1.46 13.25
CA ARG A 78 16.37 2.12 12.51
C ARG A 78 16.85 3.41 13.19
N GLN A 79 15.92 4.24 13.68
CA GLN A 79 16.24 5.51 14.33
C GLN A 79 16.87 5.31 15.72
N GLU A 80 16.44 4.30 16.47
CA GLU A 80 17.06 3.86 17.75
C GLU A 80 18.52 3.42 17.55
N GLN A 81 18.87 2.88 16.37
CA GLN A 81 20.25 2.56 15.98
C GLN A 81 21.04 3.74 15.40
N HIS A 82 20.43 4.93 15.28
CA HIS A 82 20.97 6.11 14.60
C HIS A 82 21.38 5.89 13.12
N ARG A 83 20.85 4.85 12.46
CA ARG A 83 21.24 4.47 11.09
C ARG A 83 20.45 5.19 10.02
N THR A 84 21.10 5.50 8.89
CA THR A 84 20.42 6.14 7.75
C THR A 84 19.64 5.14 6.91
N LEU A 85 18.64 5.64 6.16
CA LEU A 85 17.93 4.84 5.14
C LEU A 85 18.90 4.20 4.14
N ARG A 86 20.02 4.87 3.81
CA ARG A 86 21.00 4.40 2.83
C ARG A 86 21.83 3.22 3.35
N GLU A 87 22.18 3.21 4.64
CA GLU A 87 22.86 2.07 5.26
C GLU A 87 21.95 0.83 5.28
N VAL A 88 20.72 0.99 5.80
CA VAL A 88 19.80 -0.14 5.95
C VAL A 88 19.34 -0.68 4.59
N SER A 89 19.03 0.19 3.62
CA SER A 89 18.62 -0.27 2.29
C SER A 89 19.73 -1.04 1.58
N ARG A 90 20.99 -0.61 1.73
CA ARG A 90 22.16 -1.33 1.20
C ARG A 90 22.34 -2.71 1.87
N SER A 91 22.23 -2.79 3.20
CA SER A 91 22.31 -4.06 3.93
C SER A 91 21.16 -5.02 3.59
N ALA A 92 19.94 -4.50 3.41
CA ALA A 92 18.75 -5.29 3.06
C ALA A 92 18.61 -5.61 1.56
N GLN A 93 19.57 -5.19 0.73
CA GLN A 93 19.54 -5.32 -0.73
C GLN A 93 18.28 -4.74 -1.41
N VAL A 94 17.72 -3.66 -0.86
CA VAL A 94 16.57 -2.93 -1.44
C VAL A 94 16.95 -1.51 -1.85
N SER A 95 16.14 -0.88 -2.71
CA SER A 95 16.34 0.53 -3.04
C SER A 95 16.00 1.44 -1.84
N LEU A 96 16.73 2.55 -1.73
CA LEU A 96 16.47 3.57 -0.69
C LEU A 96 15.04 4.11 -0.77
N GLY A 97 14.54 4.32 -2.01
CA GLY A 97 13.17 4.74 -2.26
C GLY A 97 12.15 3.73 -1.73
N TYR A 98 12.34 2.44 -2.02
CA TYR A 98 11.44 1.38 -1.56
C TYR A 98 11.41 1.27 -0.04
N LEU A 99 12.56 1.25 0.64
CA LEU A 99 12.59 1.26 2.11
C LEU A 99 11.89 2.50 2.69
N SER A 100 12.07 3.66 2.06
CA SER A 100 11.40 4.91 2.46
C SER A 100 9.88 4.86 2.25
N GLU A 101 9.38 4.17 1.23
CA GLU A 101 7.95 3.93 1.04
C GLU A 101 7.38 2.93 2.05
N VAL A 102 8.12 1.87 2.37
CA VAL A 102 7.76 0.89 3.41
C VAL A 102 7.68 1.55 4.78
N GLU A 103 8.67 2.36 5.18
CA GLU A 103 8.66 3.11 6.46
C GLU A 103 7.52 4.14 6.58
N ARG A 104 6.93 4.56 5.46
CA ARG A 104 5.74 5.42 5.41
C ARG A 104 4.44 4.61 5.23
N GLY A 105 4.51 3.28 5.22
CA GLY A 105 3.41 2.37 4.92
C GLY A 105 2.68 2.68 3.60
N GLN A 106 3.44 3.08 2.57
CA GLN A 106 2.94 3.29 1.21
C GLN A 106 3.07 2.02 0.33
N LYS A 107 3.82 1.02 0.81
CA LYS A 107 3.96 -0.30 0.19
C LYS A 107 3.63 -1.39 1.20
N GLU A 108 3.00 -2.45 0.73
CA GLU A 108 3.04 -3.75 1.37
C GLU A 108 4.40 -4.38 1.00
N ALA A 109 5.17 -4.83 1.99
CA ALA A 109 6.41 -5.58 1.76
C ALA A 109 6.12 -7.08 1.82
N SER A 110 6.77 -7.88 0.97
CA SER A 110 6.66 -9.34 1.07
C SER A 110 7.36 -9.85 2.33
N SER A 111 7.01 -11.07 2.76
CA SER A 111 7.60 -11.68 3.96
C SER A 111 9.13 -11.81 3.86
N GLU A 112 9.66 -12.08 2.67
CA GLU A 112 11.10 -12.16 2.39
C GLU A 112 11.77 -10.78 2.51
N LEU A 113 11.13 -9.72 2.01
CA LEU A 113 11.64 -8.35 2.11
C LEU A 113 11.59 -7.84 3.55
N LEU A 114 10.53 -8.17 4.30
CA LEU A 114 10.45 -7.89 5.73
C LEU A 114 11.56 -8.60 6.50
N ALA A 115 11.79 -9.89 6.24
CA ALA A 115 12.89 -10.65 6.84
C ALA A 115 14.26 -10.03 6.50
N SER A 116 14.49 -9.64 5.24
CA SER A 116 15.74 -8.96 4.83
C SER A 116 15.96 -7.63 5.57
N ILE A 117 14.91 -6.81 5.72
CA ILE A 117 15.01 -5.54 6.45
C ILE A 117 15.23 -5.78 7.96
N CYS A 118 14.56 -6.77 8.57
CA CYS A 118 14.79 -7.16 9.97
C CYS A 118 16.24 -7.60 10.20
N ASN A 119 16.75 -8.50 9.36
CA ASN A 119 18.13 -8.97 9.40
C ASN A 119 19.12 -7.82 9.22
N ALA A 120 18.87 -6.90 8.29
CA ALA A 120 19.68 -5.70 8.08
C ALA A 120 19.69 -4.74 9.29
N LEU A 121 18.64 -4.78 10.13
CA LEU A 121 18.52 -4.09 11.41
C LEU A 121 19.00 -4.93 12.61
N GLY A 122 19.48 -6.17 12.41
CA GLY A 122 19.90 -7.04 13.51
C GLY A 122 18.77 -7.47 14.45
N ALA A 123 17.52 -7.51 13.96
CA ALA A 123 16.33 -7.92 14.71
C ALA A 123 15.70 -9.18 14.10
N SER A 124 15.01 -9.99 14.91
CA SER A 124 14.21 -11.09 14.36
C SER A 124 12.86 -10.60 13.84
N LEU A 125 12.26 -11.34 12.90
CA LEU A 125 10.91 -11.05 12.43
C LEU A 125 9.88 -11.23 13.57
N SER A 126 10.09 -12.18 14.47
CA SER A 126 9.25 -12.40 15.66
C SER A 126 9.21 -11.17 16.58
N ASP A 127 10.36 -10.53 16.86
CA ASP A 127 10.39 -9.34 17.71
C ASP A 127 9.62 -8.18 17.09
N LEU A 128 9.76 -7.99 15.77
CA LEU A 128 8.97 -7.00 15.02
C LEU A 128 7.47 -7.30 15.11
N LEU A 129 7.06 -8.56 14.95
CA LEU A 129 5.64 -8.96 15.00
C LEU A 129 5.04 -8.79 16.40
N ILE A 130 5.81 -8.99 17.47
CA ILE A 130 5.40 -8.69 18.85
C ILE A 130 5.16 -7.19 19.03
N ASP A 131 6.10 -6.34 18.63
CA ASP A 131 5.95 -4.86 18.67
C ASP A 131 4.73 -4.39 17.84
N VAL A 132 4.56 -4.97 16.65
CA VAL A 132 3.44 -4.68 15.73
C VAL A 132 2.11 -5.10 16.35
N SER A 133 2.01 -6.29 16.96
CA SER A 133 0.79 -6.76 17.62
C SER A 133 0.38 -5.84 18.79
N ALA A 134 1.33 -5.45 19.63
CA ALA A 134 1.08 -4.51 20.73
C ALA A 134 0.66 -3.11 20.23
N GLU A 135 1.22 -2.65 19.11
CA GLU A 135 0.84 -1.38 18.47
C GLU A 135 -0.56 -1.43 17.83
N VAL A 136 -0.93 -2.55 17.18
CA VAL A 136 -2.28 -2.77 16.62
C VAL A 136 -3.31 -2.74 17.74
N ALA A 137 -3.14 -3.56 18.78
CA ALA A 137 -4.08 -3.62 19.91
C ALA A 137 -4.28 -2.24 20.57
N ARG A 138 -3.20 -1.48 20.78
CA ARG A 138 -3.29 -0.13 21.36
C ARG A 138 -4.06 0.86 20.46
N ARG A 139 -3.96 0.72 19.14
CA ARG A 139 -4.74 1.53 18.18
C ARG A 139 -6.20 1.15 18.22
N GLU A 140 -6.51 -0.15 18.26
CA GLU A 140 -7.87 -0.69 18.32
C GLU A 140 -8.61 -0.20 19.57
N SER A 141 -8.05 -0.37 20.78
CA SER A 141 -8.67 0.15 22.02
C SER A 141 -8.85 1.67 22.02
N LYS A 142 -7.99 2.42 21.33
CA LYS A 142 -8.16 3.87 21.16
C LYS A 142 -9.34 4.22 20.23
N PHE A 143 -9.63 3.39 19.23
CA PHE A 143 -10.82 3.56 18.39
C PHE A 143 -12.10 3.21 19.14
N GLU A 144 -12.11 2.18 19.98
CA GLU A 144 -13.25 1.83 20.84
C GLU A 144 -13.60 2.98 21.81
N THR A 145 -12.60 3.62 22.40
CA THR A 145 -12.77 4.75 23.33
C THR A 145 -13.33 6.02 22.66
N LEU A 146 -13.20 6.16 21.33
CA LEU A 146 -13.63 7.34 20.57
C LEU A 146 -15.08 7.26 20.06
N VAL A 147 -15.83 6.21 20.42
CA VAL A 147 -17.26 6.09 20.15
C VAL A 147 -18.03 6.28 21.47
N PRO A 148 -18.64 7.45 21.73
CA PRO A 148 -19.55 7.61 22.84
C PRO A 148 -20.80 6.75 22.62
N LEU A 149 -21.20 6.00 23.65
CA LEU A 149 -22.53 5.39 23.71
C LEU A 149 -23.56 6.49 23.96
N ASN A 150 -24.49 6.70 23.01
CA ASN A 150 -25.79 7.36 23.18
C ASN A 150 -26.69 6.97 22.00
#